data_AF-M1E559-F1
#
_entry.id   AF-M1E559-F1
#
_cell.length_a   1.000
_cell.length_b   1.000
_cell.length_c   1.000
_cell.angle_alpha   90.00
_cell.angle_beta   90.00
_cell.angle_gamma   90.00
#
_symmetry.space_group_name_H-M   'P 1'
#
loop_
_entity.id
_entity.type
_entity.pdbx_description
1 polymer ?
#
loop_
_entity_poly.entity_id
_entity_poly.type
_entity_poly.pdbx_seq_one_letter_code
_entity_poly.pdbx_strand_id
1 'polypeptide(L)'
;MSIYSHIAFSLLFIQIVRVLLPYDVKIDIFFYLFAVLGNLICIIPEIFFKIRKCSSFKVFNRLNISRNEVIDFTNSVLCYLIYSVILNLVFFIFKLNTTYLLSLEIGYISHLILESFSVTGVRLLYPAFIRFSLITKKDAVFRGFIKDSKPERILAGVFILLFVICLPTDSYKKIIHSIIQNPIGALSDVKYEASEKETIVYVKGIHNVTHEKIEKNFKAIGWLGANSVVVEDPETGYLYSIGKGLTDNIQPFSMEEKTGDNILITSKNISVYRTNLHKIVSELDSTIKDPDTSVFITGNLYTDDENYHIASNPTEYNPIKLAQKCLELQFARIEDLDRLKNTHITTGKLVIRYEKKIKKNNENVANAEENNYNDKKYNKEDTKTEDLNKFKISFNAMDISDIKVKVGQKVKKGDVLVISSKEQDALNLENQKNNIDYSKLEGSISKIQASYKEKLDSKYKELELNKKLYSEGLISEQAVKNIESDIAYLKANEELEISSIQSEQAKLSAQIENNNKHISRLEIKSPINGEVSNVSINFNAGVISGSISVE
;
A
#
# COMPACT_ATOMS: atom_id res chain seq x y z
N MET A 1 14.90 19.80 -28.95
CA MET A 1 14.89 18.40 -29.39
C MET A 1 13.66 18.10 -30.26
N SER A 2 13.69 17.03 -31.04
CA SER A 2 12.60 16.49 -31.86
C SER A 2 11.51 15.84 -30.99
N ILE A 3 10.31 15.69 -31.55
CA ILE A 3 9.19 15.01 -30.88
C ILE A 3 9.49 13.52 -30.63
N TYR A 4 10.31 12.90 -31.49
CA TYR A 4 10.66 11.48 -31.38
C TYR A 4 11.56 11.21 -30.17
N SER A 5 12.54 12.07 -29.92
CA SER A 5 13.42 11.96 -28.75
C SER A 5 12.63 12.13 -27.45
N HIS A 6 11.63 13.01 -27.45
CA HIS A 6 10.74 13.23 -26.32
C HIS A 6 9.87 12.01 -26.01
N ILE A 7 9.22 11.44 -27.03
CA ILE A 7 8.41 10.23 -26.87
C ILE A 7 9.29 9.07 -26.40
N ALA A 8 10.43 8.85 -27.05
CA ALA A 8 11.35 7.76 -26.71
C ALA A 8 11.91 7.89 -25.28
N PHE A 9 12.30 9.10 -24.87
CA PHE A 9 12.78 9.35 -23.53
C PHE A 9 11.67 9.20 -22.49
N SER A 10 10.46 9.68 -22.75
CA SER A 10 9.32 9.51 -21.85
C SER A 10 9.03 8.03 -21.60
N LEU A 11 9.00 7.22 -22.67
CA LEU A 11 8.83 5.77 -22.56
C LEU A 11 9.92 5.11 -21.69
N LEU A 12 11.19 5.44 -21.93
CA LEU A 12 12.31 4.94 -21.13
C LEU A 12 12.20 5.40 -19.67
N PHE A 13 11.90 6.68 -19.44
CA PHE A 13 11.80 7.27 -18.12
C PHE A 13 10.68 6.63 -17.29
N ILE A 14 9.55 6.31 -17.91
CA ILE A 14 8.47 5.56 -17.25
C ILE A 14 8.97 4.19 -16.78
N GLN A 15 9.82 3.49 -17.54
CA GLN A 15 10.38 2.21 -17.07
C GLN A 15 11.29 2.38 -15.86
N ILE A 16 12.07 3.47 -15.82
CA ILE A 16 12.91 3.79 -14.66
C ILE A 16 12.03 4.10 -13.44
N VAL A 17 11.02 4.95 -13.61
CA VAL A 17 10.08 5.30 -12.54
C VAL A 17 9.28 4.09 -12.07
N ARG A 18 8.87 3.20 -12.98
CA ARG A 18 8.17 1.94 -12.67
C ARG A 18 8.95 1.07 -11.70
N VAL A 19 10.27 1.01 -11.83
CA VAL A 19 11.11 0.25 -10.90
C VAL A 19 11.08 0.86 -9.49
N LEU A 20 10.97 2.19 -9.40
CA LEU A 20 10.89 2.90 -8.13
C LEU A 20 9.48 2.92 -7.52
N LEU A 21 8.44 2.61 -8.31
CA LEU A 21 7.06 2.60 -7.84
C LEU A 21 6.72 1.30 -7.06
N PRO A 22 5.85 1.39 -6.04
CA PRO A 22 5.31 0.22 -5.34
C PRO A 22 4.58 -0.72 -6.31
N TYR A 23 4.54 -2.03 -6.00
CA TYR A 23 3.85 -3.04 -6.82
C TYR A 23 2.34 -2.79 -7.00
N ASP A 24 1.74 -1.99 -6.11
CA ASP A 24 0.30 -1.74 -6.10
C ASP A 24 -0.15 -0.82 -7.26
N VAL A 25 0.78 -0.11 -7.92
CA VAL A 25 0.46 0.75 -9.06
C VAL A 25 0.32 -0.11 -10.32
N LYS A 26 -0.91 -0.33 -10.76
CA LYS A 26 -1.19 -1.01 -12.05
C LYS A 26 -0.75 -0.12 -13.21
N ILE A 27 0.35 -0.50 -13.86
CA ILE A 27 0.86 0.15 -15.07
C ILE A 27 0.33 -0.63 -16.28
N ASP A 28 -0.76 -0.15 -16.85
CA ASP A 28 -1.35 -0.68 -18.08
C ASP A 28 -0.90 0.12 -19.31
N ILE A 29 -1.42 -0.24 -20.49
CA ILE A 29 -1.09 0.47 -21.74
C ILE A 29 -1.55 1.93 -21.72
N PHE A 30 -2.61 2.25 -20.98
CA PHE A 30 -3.10 3.61 -20.83
C PHE A 30 -2.14 4.46 -20.02
N PHE A 31 -1.50 3.90 -18.98
CA PHE A 31 -0.47 4.60 -18.22
C PHE A 31 0.67 5.10 -19.14
N TYR A 32 1.17 4.25 -20.03
CA TYR A 32 2.19 4.65 -21.00
C TYR A 32 1.66 5.72 -21.97
N LEU A 33 0.43 5.57 -22.45
CA LEU A 33 -0.20 6.54 -23.35
C LEU A 33 -0.34 7.92 -22.70
N PHE A 34 -0.83 7.97 -21.46
CA PHE A 34 -1.02 9.21 -20.71
C PHE A 34 0.31 9.87 -20.36
N ALA A 35 1.35 9.11 -20.04
CA ALA A 35 2.67 9.68 -19.80
C ALA A 35 3.32 10.23 -21.09
N VAL A 36 3.13 9.57 -22.24
CA VAL A 36 3.51 10.16 -23.53
C VAL A 36 2.69 11.43 -23.79
N LEU A 37 1.39 11.42 -23.50
CA LEU A 37 0.51 12.58 -23.67
C LEU A 37 0.91 13.76 -22.76
N GLY A 38 1.29 13.50 -21.50
CA GLY A 38 1.80 14.50 -20.57
C GLY A 38 3.07 15.18 -21.08
N ASN A 39 3.97 14.41 -21.67
CA ASN A 39 5.16 14.94 -22.34
C ASN A 39 4.77 15.82 -23.55
N LEU A 40 3.85 15.34 -24.40
CA LEU A 40 3.40 16.07 -25.60
C LEU A 40 2.61 17.34 -25.29
N ILE A 41 1.93 17.42 -24.15
CA ILE A 41 1.23 18.63 -23.69
C ILE A 41 2.19 19.81 -23.58
N CYS A 42 3.48 19.57 -23.30
CA CYS A 42 4.49 20.63 -23.24
C CYS A 42 4.78 21.28 -24.61
N ILE A 43 4.47 20.57 -25.71
CA ILE A 43 4.69 21.03 -27.09
C ILE A 43 3.49 21.83 -27.61
N ILE A 44 2.36 21.82 -26.87
CA ILE A 44 1.13 22.54 -27.23
C ILE A 44 1.34 24.05 -27.50
N PRO A 45 2.19 24.79 -26.78
CA PRO A 45 2.50 26.18 -27.12
C PRO A 45 3.11 26.33 -28.54
N GLU A 46 3.98 25.41 -28.96
CA GLU A 46 4.57 25.39 -30.31
C GLU A 46 3.50 25.08 -31.39
N ILE A 47 2.54 24.21 -31.06
CA ILE A 47 1.39 23.88 -31.91
C ILE A 47 0.43 25.08 -32.02
N PHE A 48 0.08 25.73 -30.91
CA PHE A 48 -0.76 26.93 -30.92
C PHE A 48 -0.10 28.08 -31.69
N PHE A 49 1.22 28.22 -31.62
CA PHE A 49 1.96 29.20 -32.41
C PHE A 49 1.92 28.89 -33.91
N LYS A 50 2.01 27.62 -34.31
CA LYS A 50 1.82 27.20 -35.72
C LYS A 50 0.37 27.43 -36.18
N ILE A 51 -0.61 27.13 -35.33
CA ILE A 51 -2.05 27.37 -35.62
C ILE A 51 -2.33 28.87 -35.78
N ARG A 52 -1.74 29.74 -34.95
CA ARG A 52 -1.81 31.20 -35.12
C ARG A 52 -1.36 31.65 -36.50
N LYS A 53 -0.34 31.01 -37.07
CA LYS A 53 0.17 31.34 -38.41
C LYS A 53 -0.82 30.97 -39.52
N CYS A 54 -1.75 30.05 -39.26
CA CYS A 54 -2.78 29.59 -40.19
C CYS A 54 -4.18 30.15 -39.89
N SER A 55 -4.42 30.77 -38.73
CA SER A 55 -5.77 31.14 -38.30
C SER A 55 -6.05 32.64 -38.42
N SER A 56 -7.22 32.97 -38.96
CA SER A 56 -7.77 34.32 -39.10
C SER A 56 -8.34 34.90 -37.78
N PHE A 57 -8.10 34.22 -36.65
CA PHE A 57 -8.63 34.62 -35.34
C PHE A 57 -7.81 35.73 -34.68
N LYS A 58 -8.37 36.95 -34.65
CA LYS A 58 -7.74 38.18 -34.11
C LYS A 58 -7.29 38.11 -32.64
N VAL A 59 -7.89 37.24 -31.82
CA VAL A 59 -7.57 37.13 -30.38
C VAL A 59 -6.14 36.64 -30.16
N PHE A 60 -5.66 35.69 -30.97
CA PHE A 60 -4.30 35.14 -30.85
C PHE A 60 -3.21 36.09 -31.38
N ASN A 61 -3.59 37.11 -32.18
CA ASN A 61 -2.64 38.09 -32.70
C ASN A 61 -2.23 39.18 -31.68
N ARG A 62 -2.96 39.34 -30.56
CA ARG A 62 -2.63 40.33 -29.53
C ARG A 62 -1.56 39.87 -28.53
N LEU A 63 -1.25 38.58 -28.47
CA LEU A 63 -0.19 38.06 -27.60
C LEU A 63 1.16 38.17 -28.34
N ASN A 64 1.86 39.29 -28.21
CA ASN A 64 3.21 39.47 -28.78
C ASN A 64 4.23 38.69 -27.94
N ILE A 65 4.44 37.42 -28.27
CA ILE A 65 5.57 36.63 -27.76
C ILE A 65 6.60 36.55 -28.89
N SER A 66 7.80 37.06 -28.66
CA SER A 66 8.85 37.11 -29.67
C SER A 66 9.32 35.68 -30.00
N ARG A 67 9.57 35.42 -31.28
CA ARG A 67 9.83 34.08 -31.83
C ARG A 67 11.12 33.42 -31.31
N ASN A 68 12.00 34.19 -30.66
CA ASN A 68 13.31 33.76 -30.18
C ASN A 68 13.37 33.51 -28.67
N GLU A 69 12.30 33.80 -27.92
CA GLU A 69 12.20 33.55 -26.46
C GLU A 69 11.35 32.31 -26.14
N VAL A 70 11.02 31.53 -27.18
CA VAL A 70 10.01 30.48 -27.10
C VAL A 70 10.66 29.21 -26.52
N ILE A 71 10.48 29.08 -25.21
CA ILE A 71 10.74 27.92 -24.35
C ILE A 71 12.19 27.85 -23.84
N ASP A 72 12.48 28.73 -22.87
CA ASP A 72 13.55 28.52 -21.91
C ASP A 72 13.10 27.53 -20.82
N PHE A 73 14.03 26.78 -20.23
CA PHE A 73 13.75 25.82 -19.15
C PHE A 73 12.90 26.42 -18.01
N THR A 74 13.10 27.70 -17.70
CA THR A 74 12.30 28.46 -16.73
C THR A 74 10.82 28.55 -17.11
N ASN A 75 10.51 28.75 -18.38
CA ASN A 75 9.14 28.77 -18.89
C ASN A 75 8.52 27.37 -18.82
N SER A 76 9.27 26.32 -19.10
CA SER A 76 8.79 24.94 -18.97
C SER A 76 8.49 24.57 -17.52
N VAL A 77 9.29 25.03 -16.55
CA VAL A 77 9.00 24.87 -15.12
C VAL A 77 7.74 25.65 -14.73
N LEU A 78 7.57 26.88 -15.22
CA LEU A 78 6.36 27.65 -14.94
C LEU A 78 5.11 26.99 -15.54
N CYS A 79 5.23 26.50 -16.78
CA CYS A 79 4.17 25.75 -17.45
C CYS A 79 3.87 24.44 -16.70
N TYR A 80 4.86 23.77 -16.12
CA TYR A 80 4.66 22.60 -15.27
C TYR A 80 3.80 22.93 -14.04
N LEU A 81 4.12 24.01 -13.31
CA LEU A 81 3.36 24.39 -12.12
C LEU A 81 1.90 24.71 -12.46
N ILE A 82 1.67 25.49 -13.54
CA ILE A 82 0.31 25.82 -14.01
C ILE A 82 -0.41 24.55 -14.46
N TYR A 83 0.26 23.70 -15.24
CA TYR A 83 -0.26 22.42 -15.70
C TYR A 83 -0.68 21.54 -14.53
N SER A 84 0.19 21.36 -13.53
CA SER A 84 -0.06 20.51 -12.39
C SER A 84 -1.25 21.01 -11.57
N VAL A 85 -1.36 22.32 -11.33
CA VAL A 85 -2.52 22.90 -10.62
C VAL A 85 -3.83 22.65 -11.38
N ILE A 86 -3.85 22.92 -12.69
CA ILE A 86 -5.04 22.71 -13.54
C ILE A 86 -5.40 21.22 -13.58
N LEU A 87 -4.42 20.35 -13.77
CA LEU A 87 -4.61 18.90 -13.88
C LEU A 87 -5.16 18.31 -12.58
N ASN A 88 -4.58 18.67 -11.44
CA ASN A 88 -5.07 18.28 -10.12
C ASN A 88 -6.51 18.74 -9.89
N LEU A 89 -6.85 19.98 -10.26
CA LEU A 89 -8.20 20.51 -10.14
C LEU A 89 -9.21 19.76 -11.02
N VAL A 90 -8.85 19.44 -12.25
CA VAL A 90 -9.70 18.64 -13.16
C VAL A 90 -9.91 17.24 -12.59
N PHE A 91 -8.85 16.55 -12.17
CA PHE A 91 -8.97 15.20 -11.60
C PHE A 91 -9.78 15.18 -10.30
N PHE A 92 -9.64 16.22 -9.47
CA PHE A 92 -10.44 16.40 -8.26
C PHE A 92 -11.93 16.60 -8.56
N ILE A 93 -12.28 17.51 -9.49
CA ILE A 93 -13.67 17.81 -9.85
C ILE A 93 -14.37 16.58 -10.46
N PHE A 94 -13.69 15.87 -11.35
CA PHE A 94 -14.26 14.73 -12.07
C PHE A 94 -14.05 13.39 -11.36
N LYS A 95 -13.40 13.37 -10.19
CA LYS A 95 -13.07 12.15 -9.42
C LYS A 95 -12.40 11.07 -10.28
N LEU A 96 -11.47 11.48 -11.14
CA LEU A 96 -10.75 10.56 -12.02
C LEU A 96 -9.70 9.75 -11.26
N ASN A 97 -9.27 8.63 -11.82
CA ASN A 97 -8.28 7.76 -11.20
C ASN A 97 -6.92 8.48 -11.08
N THR A 98 -6.44 8.65 -9.85
CA THR A 98 -5.17 9.32 -9.51
C THR A 98 -3.94 8.63 -10.12
N THR A 99 -4.05 7.36 -10.50
CA THR A 99 -2.98 6.64 -11.20
C THR A 99 -2.67 7.29 -12.56
N TYR A 100 -3.69 7.73 -13.29
CA TYR A 100 -3.49 8.41 -14.58
C TYR A 100 -3.01 9.85 -14.40
N LEU A 101 -3.40 10.52 -13.31
CA LEU A 101 -2.83 11.81 -12.93
C LEU A 101 -1.31 11.70 -12.76
N LEU A 102 -0.86 10.71 -11.99
CA LEU A 102 0.55 10.43 -11.78
C LEU A 102 1.28 10.16 -13.10
N SER A 103 0.67 9.40 -14.01
CA SER A 103 1.29 9.11 -15.32
C SER A 103 1.52 10.37 -16.15
N LEU A 104 0.56 11.30 -16.15
CA LEU A 104 0.64 12.59 -16.84
C LEU A 104 1.74 13.48 -16.26
N GLU A 105 1.84 13.52 -14.92
CA GLU A 105 2.88 14.23 -14.18
C GLU A 105 4.28 13.66 -14.48
N ILE A 106 4.44 12.33 -14.44
CA ILE A 106 5.70 11.64 -14.82
C ILE A 106 6.07 11.97 -16.27
N GLY A 107 5.08 11.98 -17.16
CA GLY A 107 5.22 12.39 -18.55
C GLY A 107 5.80 13.80 -18.70
N TYR A 108 5.25 14.76 -17.97
CA TYR A 108 5.74 16.14 -17.99
C TYR A 108 7.13 16.26 -17.36
N ILE A 109 7.38 15.61 -16.22
CA ILE A 109 8.69 15.60 -15.56
C ILE A 109 9.76 15.02 -16.49
N SER A 110 9.44 13.98 -17.27
CA SER A 110 10.37 13.45 -18.27
C SER A 110 10.75 14.49 -19.32
N HIS A 111 9.82 15.36 -19.72
CA HIS A 111 10.11 16.48 -20.61
C HIS A 111 11.04 17.50 -19.94
N LEU A 112 10.78 17.90 -18.69
CA LEU A 112 11.67 18.82 -17.95
C LEU A 112 13.08 18.27 -17.80
N ILE A 113 13.22 16.99 -17.47
CA ILE A 113 14.53 16.33 -17.38
C ILE A 113 15.23 16.37 -18.74
N LEU A 114 14.51 16.07 -19.82
CA LEU A 114 15.08 16.12 -21.17
C LEU A 114 15.50 17.54 -21.56
N GLU A 115 14.71 18.55 -21.20
CA GLU A 115 15.05 19.96 -21.41
C GLU A 115 16.19 20.45 -20.53
N SER A 116 16.43 19.84 -19.36
CA SER A 116 17.61 20.14 -18.55
C SER A 116 18.92 19.88 -19.29
N PHE A 117 18.91 18.99 -20.28
CA PHE A 117 20.04 18.69 -21.17
C PHE A 117 20.08 19.57 -22.43
N SER A 118 19.15 20.50 -22.59
CA SER A 118 19.18 21.50 -23.67
C SER A 118 20.21 22.61 -23.38
N VAL A 119 20.48 23.47 -24.38
CA VAL A 119 21.43 24.60 -24.22
C VAL A 119 21.01 25.52 -23.06
N THR A 120 19.71 25.77 -22.92
CA THR A 120 19.14 26.68 -21.92
C THR A 120 19.12 26.04 -20.54
N GLY A 121 18.69 24.77 -20.44
CA GLY A 121 18.73 23.99 -19.20
C GLY A 121 20.15 23.81 -18.65
N VAL A 122 21.11 23.48 -19.52
CA VAL A 122 22.52 23.30 -19.12
C VAL A 122 23.11 24.59 -18.56
N ARG A 123 22.82 25.74 -19.20
CA ARG A 123 23.28 27.06 -18.73
C ARG A 123 22.72 27.43 -17.35
N LEU A 124 21.50 27.02 -17.05
CA LEU A 124 20.84 27.36 -15.80
C LEU A 124 21.25 26.42 -14.65
N LEU A 125 21.30 25.11 -14.89
CA LEU A 125 21.41 24.09 -13.84
C LEU A 125 22.82 23.58 -13.59
N TYR A 126 23.74 23.72 -14.57
CA TYR A 126 25.08 23.17 -14.49
C TYR A 126 26.12 24.31 -14.52
N PRO A 127 26.48 24.88 -13.36
CA PRO A 127 27.48 25.95 -13.30
C PRO A 127 28.81 25.49 -13.91
N ALA A 128 29.56 26.44 -14.47
CA ALA A 128 30.58 26.25 -15.50
C ALA A 128 31.74 25.24 -15.24
N PHE A 129 31.82 24.63 -14.06
CA PHE A 129 32.95 23.82 -13.58
C PHE A 129 32.91 22.34 -14.01
N ILE A 130 31.77 21.79 -14.40
CA ILE A 130 31.66 20.38 -14.84
C ILE A 130 30.97 20.33 -16.19
N ARG A 131 31.73 20.21 -17.28
CA ARG A 131 31.21 20.16 -18.65
C ARG A 131 31.44 18.76 -19.24
N PHE A 132 30.42 17.90 -19.18
CA PHE A 132 30.39 16.67 -19.95
C PHE A 132 29.96 16.96 -21.39
N SER A 133 30.86 16.73 -22.35
CA SER A 133 30.57 16.79 -23.78
C SER A 133 30.52 15.37 -24.32
N LEU A 134 29.32 14.89 -24.60
CA LEU A 134 29.13 13.57 -25.22
C LEU A 134 29.31 13.62 -26.75
N ILE A 135 29.33 14.81 -27.38
CA ILE A 135 29.44 14.93 -28.85
C ILE A 135 30.32 16.14 -29.23
N THR A 136 31.60 15.84 -29.44
CA THR A 136 32.64 16.52 -30.24
C THR A 136 33.04 17.99 -29.99
N LYS A 137 34.37 18.18 -29.93
CA LYS A 137 35.12 19.45 -29.95
C LYS A 137 34.94 20.17 -31.30
N LYS A 138 34.37 21.38 -31.29
CA LYS A 138 35.11 22.60 -31.70
C LYS A 138 34.34 23.92 -31.57
N ASP A 139 33.02 23.91 -31.45
CA ASP A 139 32.27 25.17 -31.39
C ASP A 139 31.42 25.25 -30.13
N ALA A 140 31.77 26.19 -29.26
CA ALA A 140 31.06 26.49 -28.02
C ALA A 140 29.58 26.87 -28.22
N VAL A 141 29.16 27.14 -29.47
CA VAL A 141 27.81 27.53 -29.89
C VAL A 141 26.89 26.31 -30.12
N PHE A 142 27.44 25.10 -30.32
CA PHE A 142 26.65 23.88 -30.60
C PHE A 142 26.45 22.95 -29.38
N ARG A 143 26.26 23.51 -28.19
CA ARG A 143 26.10 22.73 -26.94
C ARG A 143 24.67 22.22 -26.70
N GLY A 144 24.00 21.75 -27.73
CA GLY A 144 22.66 21.18 -27.62
C GLY A 144 22.28 20.38 -28.86
N PHE A 145 21.34 19.47 -28.70
CA PHE A 145 20.82 18.66 -29.79
C PHE A 145 20.14 19.56 -30.82
N ILE A 146 20.74 19.67 -32.00
CA ILE A 146 20.12 20.33 -33.15
C ILE A 146 18.88 19.52 -33.53
N LYS A 147 17.72 20.19 -33.55
CA LYS A 147 16.42 19.59 -33.88
C LYS A 147 16.49 18.89 -35.25
N ASP A 148 16.05 17.64 -35.28
CA ASP A 148 15.99 16.73 -36.44
C ASP A 148 17.34 16.32 -37.04
N SER A 149 18.45 16.48 -36.29
CA SER A 149 19.78 16.07 -36.72
C SER A 149 19.98 14.54 -36.69
N LYS A 150 20.93 14.01 -37.48
CA LYS A 150 21.29 12.57 -37.47
C LYS A 150 21.63 12.06 -36.06
N PRO A 151 22.45 12.77 -35.25
CA PRO A 151 22.77 12.32 -33.88
C PRO A 151 21.54 12.24 -32.97
N GLU A 152 20.57 13.16 -33.13
CA GLU A 152 19.35 13.13 -32.35
C GLU A 152 18.48 11.92 -32.66
N ARG A 153 18.38 11.52 -33.94
CA ARG A 153 17.67 10.31 -34.35
C ARG A 153 18.33 9.04 -33.80
N ILE A 154 19.66 9.00 -33.79
CA ILE A 154 20.42 7.90 -33.18
C ILE A 154 20.12 7.82 -31.68
N LEU A 155 20.15 8.96 -30.98
CA LEU A 155 19.81 9.02 -29.55
C LEU A 155 18.38 8.52 -29.28
N ALA A 156 17.39 8.97 -30.06
CA ALA A 156 16.03 8.47 -29.95
C ALA A 156 15.95 6.95 -30.17
N GLY A 157 16.69 6.41 -31.16
CA GLY A 157 16.82 4.98 -31.38
C GLY A 157 17.42 4.22 -30.20
N VAL A 158 18.45 4.78 -29.55
CA VAL A 158 19.05 4.23 -28.33
C VAL A 158 18.05 4.22 -27.17
N PHE A 159 17.27 5.30 -26.98
CA PHE A 159 16.23 5.32 -25.94
C PHE A 159 15.14 4.28 -26.20
N ILE A 160 14.71 4.09 -27.44
CA ILE A 160 13.76 3.02 -27.80
C ILE A 160 14.37 1.64 -27.54
N LEU A 161 15.63 1.41 -27.93
CA LEU A 161 16.31 0.14 -27.69
C LEU A 161 16.40 -0.16 -26.19
N LEU A 162 16.81 0.82 -25.38
CA LEU A 162 16.85 0.69 -23.92
C LEU A 162 15.46 0.46 -23.35
N PHE A 163 14.43 1.16 -23.85
CA PHE A 163 13.05 0.93 -23.44
C PHE A 163 12.60 -0.51 -23.73
N VAL A 164 12.94 -1.06 -24.90
CA VAL A 164 12.61 -2.45 -25.29
C VAL A 164 13.35 -3.45 -24.40
N ILE A 165 14.63 -3.22 -24.10
CA ILE A 165 15.41 -4.07 -23.18
C ILE A 165 14.84 -4.00 -21.75
N CYS A 166 14.41 -2.82 -21.32
CA CYS A 166 13.78 -2.57 -20.03
C CYS A 166 12.28 -2.85 -20.02
N LEU A 167 11.73 -3.50 -21.06
CA LEU A 167 10.33 -3.91 -21.02
C LEU A 167 10.11 -4.83 -19.82
N PRO A 168 8.95 -4.70 -19.18
CA PRO A 168 8.71 -5.29 -17.86
C PRO A 168 8.66 -6.80 -17.96
N THR A 169 9.80 -7.42 -17.73
CA THR A 169 9.88 -8.79 -17.24
C THR A 169 10.05 -8.72 -15.74
N ASP A 170 9.42 -9.63 -14.99
CA ASP A 170 9.58 -9.69 -13.52
C ASP A 170 11.07 -9.81 -13.14
N SER A 171 11.87 -10.43 -14.01
CA SER A 171 13.33 -10.52 -13.90
C SER A 171 14.04 -9.16 -13.91
N TYR A 172 13.59 -8.17 -14.70
CA TYR A 172 14.26 -6.87 -14.78
C TYR A 172 14.15 -6.09 -13.46
N LYS A 173 12.98 -6.12 -12.81
CA LYS A 173 12.77 -5.43 -11.54
C LYS A 173 13.68 -5.99 -10.44
N LYS A 174 13.81 -7.33 -10.36
CA LYS A 174 14.74 -8.00 -9.45
C LYS A 174 16.20 -7.61 -9.69
N ILE A 175 16.62 -7.56 -10.95
CA ILE A 175 18.00 -7.14 -11.30
C ILE A 175 18.27 -5.74 -10.78
N ILE A 176 17.35 -4.79 -11.01
CA ILE A 176 17.55 -3.43 -10.53
C ILE A 176 17.50 -3.34 -9.01
N HIS A 177 16.59 -4.07 -8.34
CA HIS A 177 16.55 -4.12 -6.89
C HIS A 177 17.81 -4.73 -6.27
N SER A 178 18.38 -5.78 -6.87
CA SER A 178 19.67 -6.37 -6.47
C SER A 178 20.83 -5.39 -6.70
N ILE A 179 20.81 -4.59 -7.77
CA ILE A 179 21.84 -3.56 -8.02
C ILE A 179 21.72 -2.39 -7.03
N ILE A 180 20.51 -1.89 -6.78
CA ILE A 180 20.28 -0.73 -5.88
C ILE A 180 20.40 -1.16 -4.42
N GLN A 181 20.08 -2.42 -4.10
CA GLN A 181 20.00 -2.99 -2.75
C GLN A 181 19.08 -2.18 -1.83
N ASN A 182 18.00 -1.62 -2.38
CA ASN A 182 17.07 -0.79 -1.62
C ASN A 182 16.18 -1.67 -0.72
N PRO A 183 16.16 -1.45 0.61
CA PRO A 183 15.31 -2.19 1.53
C PRO A 183 13.83 -2.22 1.16
N ILE A 184 13.28 -1.13 0.63
CA ILE A 184 11.86 -1.07 0.26
C ILE A 184 11.56 -1.97 -0.93
N GLY A 185 12.46 -1.99 -1.93
CA GLY A 185 12.33 -2.85 -3.11
C GLY A 185 12.43 -4.32 -2.73
N ALA A 186 13.47 -4.67 -1.96
CA ALA A 186 13.72 -6.04 -1.51
C ALA A 186 12.57 -6.57 -0.64
N LEU A 187 12.03 -5.78 0.29
CA LEU A 187 10.85 -6.18 1.08
C LEU A 187 9.64 -6.52 0.20
N SER A 188 9.45 -5.76 -0.88
CA SER A 188 8.35 -6.02 -1.79
C SER A 188 8.56 -7.28 -2.63
N ASP A 189 9.80 -7.58 -3.02
CA ASP A 189 10.15 -8.80 -3.74
C ASP A 189 9.95 -10.03 -2.84
N VAL A 190 10.40 -9.93 -1.58
CA VAL A 190 10.20 -10.97 -0.56
C VAL A 190 8.72 -11.28 -0.36
N LYS A 191 7.86 -10.26 -0.29
CA LYS A 191 6.41 -10.46 -0.13
C LYS A 191 5.79 -11.23 -1.30
N TYR A 192 6.29 -11.03 -2.51
CA TYR A 192 5.80 -11.71 -3.71
C TYR A 192 6.33 -13.14 -3.81
N GLU A 193 7.59 -13.38 -3.45
CA GLU A 193 8.23 -14.70 -3.62
C GLU A 193 8.01 -15.67 -2.46
N ALA A 194 7.85 -15.15 -1.24
CA ALA A 194 7.67 -15.97 -0.04
C ALA A 194 6.36 -16.78 -0.05
N SER A 195 5.48 -16.63 -1.05
CA SER A 195 4.31 -17.48 -1.26
C SER A 195 4.58 -18.74 -2.09
N GLU A 196 5.73 -18.84 -2.75
CA GLU A 196 6.06 -19.95 -3.66
C GLU A 196 7.42 -20.59 -3.38
N LYS A 197 8.37 -19.80 -2.85
CA LYS A 197 9.76 -20.20 -2.68
C LYS A 197 10.25 -19.81 -1.30
N GLU A 198 11.21 -20.58 -0.80
CA GLU A 198 12.00 -20.15 0.34
C GLU A 198 12.75 -18.89 -0.06
N THR A 199 12.58 -17.82 0.69
CA THR A 199 13.22 -16.55 0.41
C THR A 199 14.28 -16.28 1.45
N ILE A 200 15.53 -16.18 1.02
CA ILE A 200 16.66 -15.80 1.87
C ILE A 200 16.91 -14.31 1.64
N VAL A 201 17.05 -13.55 2.71
CA VAL A 201 17.35 -12.12 2.64
C VAL A 201 18.74 -11.89 3.19
N TYR A 202 19.62 -11.34 2.37
CA TYR A 202 20.87 -10.79 2.83
C TYR A 202 20.67 -9.34 3.29
N VAL A 203 21.03 -9.05 4.54
CA VAL A 203 20.76 -7.75 5.16
C VAL A 203 22.05 -7.14 5.65
N LYS A 204 22.26 -5.88 5.29
CA LYS A 204 23.21 -4.99 5.96
C LYS A 204 22.43 -3.91 6.73
N GLY A 205 22.56 -3.92 8.05
CA GLY A 205 21.74 -3.11 8.94
C GLY A 205 22.40 -2.81 10.28
N ILE A 206 21.65 -2.11 11.14
CA ILE A 206 21.99 -1.90 12.54
C ILE A 206 20.88 -2.49 13.39
N HIS A 207 21.25 -3.21 14.45
CA HIS A 207 20.28 -3.65 15.44
C HIS A 207 19.82 -2.45 16.29
N ASN A 208 18.53 -2.18 16.38
CA ASN A 208 18.00 -0.97 17.01
C ASN A 208 18.30 -0.91 18.52
N VAL A 209 18.31 -2.06 19.21
CA VAL A 209 18.58 -2.14 20.66
C VAL A 209 20.07 -2.22 21.00
N THR A 210 20.84 -3.13 20.39
CA THR A 210 22.26 -3.31 20.71
C THR A 210 23.18 -2.34 19.97
N HIS A 211 22.69 -1.68 18.92
CA HIS A 211 23.45 -0.84 17.99
C HIS A 211 24.59 -1.56 17.25
N GLU A 212 24.60 -2.90 17.28
CA GLU A 212 25.57 -3.70 16.54
C GLU A 212 25.27 -3.68 15.04
N LYS A 213 26.33 -3.68 14.24
CA LYS A 213 26.21 -3.82 12.78
C LYS A 213 25.89 -5.26 12.46
N ILE A 214 24.88 -5.46 11.60
CA ILE A 214 24.44 -6.76 11.13
C ILE A 214 24.76 -6.86 9.64
N GLU A 215 25.44 -7.94 9.25
CA GLU A 215 25.73 -8.28 7.87
C GLU A 215 25.62 -9.80 7.68
N LYS A 216 24.39 -10.30 7.54
CA LYS A 216 24.12 -11.75 7.48
C LYS A 216 22.91 -12.10 6.62
N ASN A 217 22.78 -13.40 6.32
CA ASN A 217 21.61 -13.95 5.61
C ASN A 217 20.57 -14.40 6.63
N PHE A 218 19.31 -14.11 6.35
CA PHE A 218 18.17 -14.56 7.14
C PHE A 218 17.15 -15.26 6.26
N LYS A 219 16.39 -16.20 6.82
CA LYS A 219 15.25 -16.81 6.14
C LYS A 219 14.00 -15.95 6.38
N ALA A 220 13.34 -15.47 5.33
CA ALA A 220 12.08 -14.75 5.49
C ALA A 220 10.94 -15.73 5.81
N ILE A 221 10.19 -15.44 6.88
CA ILE A 221 9.05 -16.25 7.32
C ILE A 221 7.73 -15.59 6.93
N GLY A 222 7.65 -14.28 7.11
CA GLY A 222 6.41 -13.54 6.95
C GLY A 222 6.63 -12.05 6.97
N TRP A 223 5.56 -11.27 6.78
CA TRP A 223 5.62 -9.81 6.76
C TRP A 223 4.74 -9.19 7.84
N LEU A 224 5.20 -8.07 8.40
CA LEU A 224 4.48 -7.25 9.37
C LEU A 224 4.11 -5.93 8.71
N GLY A 225 2.85 -5.83 8.28
CA GLY A 225 2.37 -4.63 7.57
C GLY A 225 3.05 -4.44 6.21
N ALA A 226 3.31 -3.18 5.84
CA ALA A 226 3.83 -2.81 4.52
C ALA A 226 5.36 -2.72 4.43
N ASN A 227 6.05 -2.49 5.55
CA ASN A 227 7.45 -2.04 5.56
C ASN A 227 8.37 -2.89 6.45
N SER A 228 7.88 -4.03 6.95
CA SER A 228 8.64 -4.87 7.88
C SER A 228 8.45 -6.34 7.53
N VAL A 229 9.51 -7.13 7.68
CA VAL A 229 9.53 -8.58 7.44
C VAL A 229 10.02 -9.30 8.71
N VAL A 230 9.37 -10.40 9.06
CA VAL A 230 9.85 -11.34 10.09
C VAL A 230 10.78 -12.32 9.42
N VAL A 231 11.98 -12.40 9.96
CA VAL A 231 13.01 -13.32 9.49
C VAL A 231 13.52 -14.18 10.62
N GLU A 232 14.02 -15.35 10.28
CA GLU A 232 14.70 -16.27 11.16
C GLU A 232 16.19 -16.30 10.81
N ASP A 233 17.02 -16.24 11.84
CA ASP A 233 18.43 -16.51 11.70
C ASP A 233 18.65 -18.02 11.61
N PRO A 234 19.19 -18.55 10.50
CA PRO A 234 19.40 -19.98 10.33
C PRO A 234 20.47 -20.55 11.28
N GLU A 235 21.35 -19.73 11.85
CA GLU A 235 22.41 -20.19 12.76
C GLU A 235 21.92 -20.32 14.20
N THR A 236 21.15 -19.34 14.67
CA THR A 236 20.68 -19.29 16.07
C THR A 236 19.25 -19.76 16.25
N GLY A 237 18.45 -19.77 15.18
CA GLY A 237 17.00 -19.96 15.27
C GLY A 237 16.28 -18.79 15.94
N TYR A 238 16.89 -17.60 16.07
CA TYR A 238 16.18 -16.44 16.61
C TYR A 238 15.38 -15.72 15.54
N LEU A 239 14.23 -15.19 15.95
CA LEU A 239 13.38 -14.37 15.09
C LEU A 239 13.78 -12.91 15.22
N TYR A 240 13.76 -12.19 14.11
CA TYR A 240 14.00 -10.76 14.04
C TYR A 240 12.96 -10.11 13.13
N SER A 241 12.59 -8.87 13.46
CA SER A 241 11.85 -8.00 12.56
C SER A 241 12.81 -7.04 11.87
N ILE A 242 12.73 -6.96 10.54
CA ILE A 242 13.58 -6.12 9.71
C ILE A 242 12.71 -5.12 8.97
N GLY A 243 12.94 -3.83 9.20
CA GLY A 243 12.14 -2.79 8.59
C GLY A 243 12.56 -1.38 9.02
N LYS A 244 11.78 -0.39 8.60
CA LYS A 244 11.99 1.03 8.98
C LYS A 244 11.15 1.45 10.20
N GLY A 245 10.38 0.54 10.78
CA GLY A 245 9.57 0.81 11.97
C GLY A 245 10.44 0.99 13.21
N LEU A 246 10.00 1.86 14.11
CA LEU A 246 10.68 2.09 15.40
C LEU A 246 10.69 0.84 16.30
N THR A 247 9.74 -0.07 16.07
CA THR A 247 9.59 -1.33 16.80
C THR A 247 10.31 -2.50 16.14
N ASP A 248 10.92 -2.30 14.97
CA ASP A 248 11.66 -3.37 14.29
C ASP A 248 12.99 -3.62 15.01
N ASN A 249 13.46 -4.86 15.03
CA ASN A 249 14.72 -5.21 15.69
C ASN A 249 15.92 -4.71 14.87
N ILE A 250 15.84 -4.76 13.55
CA ILE A 250 16.92 -4.43 12.63
C ILE A 250 16.47 -3.35 11.65
N GLN A 251 17.22 -2.25 11.60
CA GLN A 251 17.05 -1.21 10.59
C GLN A 251 18.01 -1.46 9.42
N PRO A 252 17.51 -1.88 8.24
CA PRO A 252 18.35 -2.15 7.09
C PRO A 252 18.76 -0.86 6.38
N PHE A 253 20.04 -0.76 5.99
CA PHE A 253 20.51 0.25 5.03
C PHE A 253 20.70 -0.34 3.63
N SER A 254 20.95 -1.64 3.53
CA SER A 254 20.97 -2.40 2.29
C SER A 254 20.33 -3.78 2.52
N MET A 255 19.57 -4.24 1.53
CA MET A 255 18.87 -5.51 1.58
C MET A 255 18.82 -6.11 0.18
N GLU A 256 19.09 -7.41 0.09
CA GLU A 256 19.07 -8.17 -1.16
C GLU A 256 18.27 -9.45 -0.94
N GLU A 257 17.33 -9.73 -1.84
CA GLU A 257 16.60 -10.99 -1.89
C GLU A 257 17.42 -12.02 -2.65
N LYS A 258 17.45 -13.25 -2.13
CA LYS A 258 18.03 -14.43 -2.74
C LYS A 258 17.00 -15.54 -2.73
N THR A 259 16.59 -15.95 -3.91
CA THR A 259 15.64 -17.04 -4.08
C THR A 259 16.27 -18.36 -3.66
N GLY A 260 15.64 -19.06 -2.72
CA GLY A 260 16.02 -20.38 -2.23
C GLY A 260 15.26 -21.51 -2.94
N ASP A 261 15.08 -22.62 -2.23
CA ASP A 261 14.38 -23.81 -2.73
C ASP A 261 12.87 -23.57 -2.90
N ASN A 262 12.22 -24.35 -3.77
CA ASN A 262 10.76 -24.31 -3.88
C ASN A 262 10.13 -24.88 -2.60
N ILE A 263 9.09 -24.22 -2.10
CA ILE A 263 8.36 -24.66 -0.91
C ILE A 263 6.90 -24.90 -1.26
N LEU A 264 6.32 -25.94 -0.67
CA LEU A 264 4.89 -26.15 -0.67
C LEU A 264 4.30 -25.51 0.59
N ILE A 265 3.49 -24.47 0.40
CA ILE A 265 2.79 -23.82 1.50
C ILE A 265 1.35 -24.32 1.54
N THR A 266 0.94 -24.84 2.69
CA THR A 266 -0.46 -25.19 2.96
C THR A 266 -0.93 -24.49 4.23
N SER A 267 -2.16 -23.96 4.20
CA SER A 267 -2.71 -23.20 5.32
C SER A 267 -3.98 -23.89 5.84
N LYS A 268 -4.07 -24.03 7.17
CA LYS A 268 -5.24 -24.59 7.86
C LYS A 268 -5.78 -23.58 8.86
N ASN A 269 -7.04 -23.20 8.69
CA ASN A 269 -7.75 -22.38 9.66
C ASN A 269 -8.33 -23.26 10.77
N ILE A 270 -8.08 -22.90 12.03
CA ILE A 270 -8.57 -23.61 13.21
C ILE A 270 -9.27 -22.61 14.13
N SER A 271 -10.52 -22.90 14.46
CA SER A 271 -11.25 -22.20 15.53
C SER A 271 -11.06 -22.97 16.84
N VAL A 272 -10.64 -22.25 17.87
CA VAL A 272 -10.30 -22.80 19.18
C VAL A 272 -11.39 -22.42 20.16
N TYR A 273 -11.88 -23.38 20.96
CA TYR A 273 -12.88 -23.16 21.99
C TYR A 273 -12.57 -23.98 23.25
N ARG A 274 -12.51 -23.31 24.40
CA ARG A 274 -12.39 -23.89 25.75
C ARG A 274 -11.42 -25.07 25.83
N THR A 275 -10.17 -24.85 25.44
CA THR A 275 -9.12 -25.88 25.45
C THR A 275 -7.86 -25.34 26.07
N ASN A 276 -6.99 -26.25 26.48
CA ASN A 276 -5.65 -25.91 26.90
C ASN A 276 -4.73 -25.80 25.67
N LEU A 277 -3.82 -24.82 25.64
CA LEU A 277 -2.89 -24.62 24.53
C LEU A 277 -1.97 -25.84 24.32
N HIS A 278 -1.59 -26.55 25.40
CA HIS A 278 -0.82 -27.79 25.29
C HIS A 278 -1.45 -28.82 24.36
N LYS A 279 -2.79 -28.95 24.39
CA LYS A 279 -3.51 -29.90 23.53
C LYS A 279 -3.36 -29.53 22.05
N ILE A 280 -3.48 -28.25 21.73
CA ILE A 280 -3.31 -27.73 20.36
C ILE A 280 -1.88 -27.99 19.90
N VAL A 281 -0.90 -27.65 20.74
CA VAL A 281 0.53 -27.87 20.45
C VAL A 281 0.81 -29.36 20.20
N SER A 282 0.30 -30.26 21.06
CA SER A 282 0.51 -31.71 20.89
C SER A 282 -0.13 -32.27 19.62
N GLU A 283 -1.29 -31.75 19.22
CA GLU A 283 -1.95 -32.17 17.98
C GLU A 283 -1.15 -31.71 16.75
N LEU A 284 -0.63 -30.48 16.77
CA LEU A 284 0.22 -29.94 15.72
C LEU A 284 1.54 -30.70 15.59
N ASP A 285 2.21 -30.93 16.72
CA ASP A 285 3.48 -31.67 16.78
C ASP A 285 3.31 -33.09 16.23
N SER A 286 2.22 -33.77 16.60
CA SER A 286 1.91 -35.11 16.07
C SER A 286 1.60 -35.15 14.56
N THR A 287 1.22 -34.00 13.97
CA THR A 287 0.92 -33.87 12.54
C THR A 287 2.21 -33.72 11.73
N ILE A 288 3.29 -33.19 12.33
CA ILE A 288 4.58 -32.99 11.67
C ILE A 288 5.34 -34.31 11.66
N LYS A 289 5.27 -35.02 10.54
CA LYS A 289 6.02 -36.28 10.34
C LYS A 289 7.36 -36.10 9.65
N ASP A 290 7.53 -34.97 8.98
CA ASP A 290 8.66 -34.70 8.09
C ASP A 290 9.52 -33.59 8.68
N PRO A 291 10.82 -33.84 8.96
CA PRO A 291 11.72 -32.84 9.55
C PRO A 291 11.93 -31.62 8.64
N ASP A 292 11.66 -31.73 7.34
CA ASP A 292 11.75 -30.60 6.40
C ASP A 292 10.49 -29.71 6.39
N THR A 293 9.53 -29.95 7.30
CA THR A 293 8.30 -29.17 7.42
C THR A 293 8.40 -28.17 8.58
N SER A 294 8.40 -26.88 8.25
CA SER A 294 8.29 -25.79 9.23
C SER A 294 6.82 -25.42 9.45
N VAL A 295 6.45 -25.06 10.68
CA VAL A 295 5.08 -24.68 11.04
C VAL A 295 5.06 -23.32 11.71
N PHE A 296 4.26 -22.41 11.15
CA PHE A 296 4.07 -21.06 11.66
C PHE A 296 2.60 -20.83 11.99
N ILE A 297 2.35 -20.18 13.12
CA ILE A 297 1.02 -20.00 13.69
C ILE A 297 0.75 -18.49 13.80
N THR A 298 -0.32 -18.04 13.15
CA THR A 298 -0.76 -16.65 13.20
C THR A 298 -2.22 -16.59 13.61
N GLY A 299 -2.60 -15.66 14.47
CA GLY A 299 -3.99 -15.50 14.88
C GLY A 299 -4.14 -14.96 16.30
N ASN A 300 -5.36 -14.98 16.81
CA ASN A 300 -5.70 -14.42 18.11
C ASN A 300 -6.33 -15.50 19.00
N LEU A 301 -5.83 -15.61 20.22
CA LEU A 301 -6.35 -16.48 21.27
C LEU A 301 -6.75 -15.65 22.48
N TYR A 302 -7.94 -15.89 23.02
CA TYR A 302 -8.43 -15.24 24.23
C TYR A 302 -8.24 -16.17 25.42
N THR A 303 -7.78 -15.59 26.53
CA THR A 303 -7.56 -16.31 27.79
C THR A 303 -8.26 -15.60 28.95
N ASP A 304 -8.70 -16.36 29.94
CA ASP A 304 -9.27 -15.82 31.17
C ASP A 304 -8.20 -15.50 32.22
N ASP A 305 -6.95 -15.96 32.01
CA ASP A 305 -5.85 -15.73 32.94
C ASP A 305 -5.38 -14.27 32.91
N GLU A 306 -5.64 -13.53 33.99
CA GLU A 306 -5.33 -12.10 34.10
C GLU A 306 -3.84 -11.80 34.40
N ASN A 307 -3.07 -12.81 34.80
CA ASN A 307 -1.71 -12.64 35.35
C ASN A 307 -0.60 -13.18 34.44
N TYR A 308 -0.83 -13.33 33.14
CA TYR A 308 0.24 -13.75 32.24
C TYR A 308 1.22 -12.61 31.97
N HIS A 309 2.48 -12.82 32.32
CA HIS A 309 3.58 -11.96 31.89
C HIS A 309 4.40 -12.70 30.84
N ILE A 310 4.31 -12.24 29.59
CA ILE A 310 5.19 -12.72 28.53
C ILE A 310 6.45 -11.88 28.60
N ALA A 311 7.55 -12.48 29.07
CA ALA A 311 8.85 -11.83 29.02
C ALA A 311 9.18 -11.49 27.55
N SER A 312 9.35 -10.20 27.26
CA SER A 312 9.85 -9.74 25.96
C SER A 312 11.36 -9.54 26.05
N ASN A 313 12.10 -10.25 25.21
CA ASN A 313 13.50 -9.92 24.98
C ASN A 313 13.58 -8.78 23.95
N PRO A 314 14.03 -7.57 24.31
CA PRO A 314 14.09 -6.46 23.36
C PRO A 314 15.07 -6.71 22.20
N THR A 315 16.02 -7.64 22.35
CA THR A 315 16.98 -7.98 21.29
C THR A 315 16.42 -8.94 20.25
N GLU A 316 15.23 -9.48 20.44
CA GLU A 316 14.63 -10.48 19.55
C GLU A 316 13.20 -10.07 19.18
N TYR A 317 12.72 -10.59 18.06
CA TYR A 317 11.32 -10.46 17.72
C TYR A 317 10.51 -11.42 18.58
N ASN A 318 9.56 -10.88 19.35
CA ASN A 318 8.63 -11.72 20.10
C ASN A 318 7.39 -12.00 19.24
N PRO A 319 7.17 -13.24 18.76
CA PRO A 319 6.04 -13.57 17.91
C PRO A 319 4.72 -13.67 18.68
N ILE A 320 4.76 -13.53 20.02
CA ILE A 320 3.59 -13.57 20.88
C ILE A 320 3.46 -12.24 21.60
N LYS A 321 2.39 -11.52 21.28
CA LYS A 321 2.04 -10.25 21.91
C LYS A 321 0.82 -10.47 22.81
N LEU A 322 0.92 -9.98 24.04
CA LEU A 322 -0.20 -9.98 24.97
C LEU A 322 -0.83 -8.58 25.01
N ALA A 323 -2.08 -8.49 24.61
CA ALA A 323 -2.90 -7.30 24.75
C ALA A 323 -4.12 -7.63 25.61
N GLN A 324 -4.08 -7.23 26.89
CA GLN A 324 -5.11 -7.55 27.89
C GLN A 324 -5.33 -9.06 28.03
N LYS A 325 -6.44 -9.59 27.51
CA LYS A 325 -6.81 -11.01 27.52
C LYS A 325 -6.64 -11.67 26.15
N CYS A 326 -6.02 -10.98 25.20
CA CYS A 326 -5.79 -11.45 23.84
C CYS A 326 -4.30 -11.72 23.62
N LEU A 327 -3.98 -12.97 23.33
CA LEU A 327 -2.71 -13.43 22.82
C LEU A 327 -2.74 -13.33 21.29
N GLU A 328 -2.02 -12.35 20.75
CA GLU A 328 -1.80 -12.20 19.32
C GLU A 328 -0.53 -12.97 18.93
N LEU A 329 -0.69 -13.96 18.07
CA LEU A 329 0.37 -14.77 17.49
C LEU A 329 0.69 -14.23 16.09
N GLN A 330 1.95 -13.91 15.84
CA GLN A 330 2.46 -13.41 14.57
C GLN A 330 3.61 -14.29 14.11
N PHE A 331 3.31 -15.27 13.25
CA PHE A 331 4.28 -16.26 12.76
C PHE A 331 5.02 -17.01 13.90
N ALA A 332 4.30 -17.31 14.99
CA ALA A 332 4.85 -18.05 16.11
C ALA A 332 5.15 -19.49 15.73
N ARG A 333 6.30 -20.01 16.15
CA ARG A 333 6.65 -21.42 16.00
C ARG A 333 6.10 -22.23 17.16
N ILE A 334 6.20 -23.55 17.06
CA ILE A 334 5.71 -24.46 18.10
C ILE A 334 6.49 -24.24 19.40
N GLU A 335 7.81 -24.05 19.30
CA GLU A 335 8.70 -23.82 20.44
C GLU A 335 8.38 -22.49 21.14
N ASP A 336 7.93 -21.48 20.40
CA ASP A 336 7.57 -20.17 20.97
C ASP A 336 6.33 -20.26 21.87
N LEU A 337 5.48 -21.27 21.66
CA LEU A 337 4.27 -21.55 22.45
C LEU A 337 4.57 -22.35 23.73
N ASP A 338 5.78 -22.87 23.91
CA ASP A 338 6.12 -23.71 25.06
C ASP A 338 5.91 -22.99 26.40
N ARG A 339 6.24 -21.70 26.45
CA ARG A 339 6.01 -20.82 27.59
C ARG A 339 4.54 -20.59 27.94
N LEU A 340 3.61 -20.95 27.04
CA LEU A 340 2.17 -20.84 27.20
C LEU A 340 1.48 -22.21 27.31
N LYS A 341 2.24 -23.31 27.43
CA LYS A 341 1.67 -24.68 27.45
C LYS A 341 0.56 -24.85 28.49
N ASN A 342 0.62 -24.16 29.62
CA ASN A 342 -0.39 -24.32 30.68
C ASN A 342 -1.56 -23.32 30.60
N THR A 343 -1.59 -22.43 29.60
CA THR A 343 -2.62 -21.41 29.48
C THR A 343 -3.97 -21.99 29.06
N HIS A 344 -5.03 -21.61 29.75
CA HIS A 344 -6.40 -21.94 29.33
C HIS A 344 -6.90 -20.94 28.29
N ILE A 345 -7.30 -21.44 27.13
CA ILE A 345 -7.81 -20.66 26.01
C ILE A 345 -9.33 -20.77 25.97
N THR A 346 -10.02 -19.64 26.09
CA THR A 346 -11.48 -19.59 26.04
C THR A 346 -12.00 -19.69 24.63
N THR A 347 -11.48 -18.86 23.73
CA THR A 347 -11.85 -18.81 22.32
C THR A 347 -10.69 -18.31 21.48
N GLY A 348 -10.69 -18.56 20.17
CA GLY A 348 -9.69 -17.97 19.29
C GLY A 348 -9.81 -18.47 17.85
N LYS A 349 -9.07 -17.81 16.96
CA LYS A 349 -8.91 -18.23 15.56
C LYS A 349 -7.43 -18.23 15.23
N LEU A 350 -6.96 -19.36 14.73
CA LEU A 350 -5.59 -19.59 14.30
C LEU A 350 -5.56 -19.93 12.82
N VAL A 351 -4.53 -19.45 12.14
CA VAL A 351 -4.11 -19.86 10.81
C VAL A 351 -2.77 -20.55 10.98
N ILE A 352 -2.72 -21.83 10.70
CA ILE A 352 -1.48 -22.61 10.73
C ILE A 352 -0.98 -22.76 9.31
N ARG A 353 0.22 -22.23 9.07
CA ARG A 353 0.95 -22.31 7.81
C ARG A 353 2.00 -23.42 7.93
N TYR A 354 1.87 -24.45 7.12
CA TYR A 354 2.86 -25.49 6.94
C TYR A 354 3.70 -25.17 5.71
N GLU A 355 5.01 -25.15 5.87
CA GLU A 355 5.97 -24.98 4.79
C GLU A 355 6.81 -26.25 4.65
N LYS A 356 6.73 -26.91 3.50
CA LYS A 356 7.53 -28.10 3.22
C LYS A 356 8.50 -27.86 2.08
N LYS A 357 9.79 -28.08 2.30
CA LYS A 357 10.80 -27.97 1.22
C LYS A 357 10.61 -29.07 0.18
N ILE A 358 10.55 -28.69 -1.08
CA ILE A 358 10.50 -29.63 -2.21
C ILE A 358 11.93 -29.85 -2.69
N LYS A 359 12.60 -30.91 -2.19
CA LYS A 359 13.89 -31.33 -2.74
C LYS A 359 13.71 -31.64 -4.23
N LYS A 360 14.52 -31.00 -5.08
CA LYS A 360 14.60 -31.30 -6.53
C LYS A 360 15.11 -32.72 -6.74
N ASN A 361 14.25 -33.71 -6.55
CA ASN A 361 14.47 -35.06 -7.05
C ASN A 361 13.68 -35.22 -8.36
N ASN A 362 14.44 -35.63 -9.38
CA ASN A 362 14.11 -35.81 -10.78
C ASN A 362 12.65 -36.17 -11.15
N GLU A 363 12.20 -35.51 -12.24
CA GLU A 363 11.27 -35.97 -13.28
C GLU A 363 9.75 -36.04 -13.06
N ASN A 364 9.17 -35.92 -11.85
CA ASN A 364 7.72 -36.12 -11.70
C ASN A 364 6.86 -34.89 -11.32
N VAL A 365 7.43 -33.68 -11.23
CA VAL A 365 6.68 -32.50 -10.76
C VAL A 365 5.75 -31.89 -11.82
N ALA A 366 5.91 -32.23 -13.11
CA ALA A 366 5.03 -31.72 -14.16
C ALA A 366 3.59 -32.28 -14.13
N ASN A 367 3.32 -33.35 -13.35
CA ASN A 367 2.01 -34.04 -13.35
C ASN A 367 1.15 -33.80 -12.11
N ALA A 368 1.61 -32.99 -11.13
CA ALA A 368 0.86 -32.73 -9.90
C ALA A 368 -0.09 -31.53 -9.99
N GLU A 369 0.12 -30.61 -10.93
CA GLU A 369 -0.71 -29.41 -11.09
C GLU A 369 -2.01 -29.66 -11.90
N GLU A 370 -2.10 -30.74 -12.68
CA GLU A 370 -3.32 -31.04 -13.48
C GLU A 370 -4.37 -31.89 -12.77
N ASN A 371 -4.08 -32.51 -11.62
CA ASN A 371 -4.99 -33.49 -11.00
C ASN A 371 -5.91 -32.92 -9.89
N ASN A 372 -5.82 -31.62 -9.56
CA ASN A 372 -6.67 -31.01 -8.54
C ASN A 372 -7.79 -30.10 -9.07
N TYR A 373 -8.09 -30.17 -10.37
CA TYR A 373 -9.18 -29.41 -11.01
C TYR A 373 -10.18 -30.28 -11.78
N ASN A 374 -10.46 -31.50 -11.31
CA ASN A 374 -11.64 -32.25 -11.73
C ASN A 374 -12.70 -32.21 -10.62
N ASP A 375 -13.25 -31.01 -10.45
CA ASP A 375 -14.47 -30.83 -9.68
C ASP A 375 -15.63 -31.42 -10.47
N LYS A 376 -16.42 -32.24 -9.78
CA LYS A 376 -17.50 -33.05 -10.33
C LYS A 376 -18.50 -32.14 -11.05
N LYS A 377 -18.62 -32.33 -12.37
CA LYS A 377 -19.78 -31.89 -13.16
C LYS A 377 -21.04 -32.49 -12.52
N TYR A 378 -21.73 -31.69 -11.71
CA TYR A 378 -23.12 -31.96 -11.37
C TYR A 378 -23.95 -31.77 -12.66
N ASN A 379 -24.49 -32.88 -13.16
CA ASN A 379 -25.53 -32.87 -14.19
C ASN A 379 -26.70 -32.03 -13.69
N LYS A 380 -26.94 -30.91 -14.37
CA LYS A 380 -28.14 -30.11 -14.22
C LYS A 380 -29.14 -30.60 -15.27
N GLU A 381 -29.84 -31.68 -14.95
CA GLU A 381 -31.08 -32.04 -15.63
C GLU A 381 -32.26 -31.43 -14.86
N ASP A 382 -33.13 -30.78 -15.65
CA ASP A 382 -34.53 -30.47 -15.39
C ASP A 382 -34.90 -29.60 -14.18
N THR A 383 -34.98 -28.29 -14.43
CA THR A 383 -36.03 -27.45 -13.82
C THR A 383 -36.87 -26.82 -14.91
N LYS A 384 -38.06 -27.40 -15.07
CA LYS A 384 -39.23 -26.87 -15.79
C LYS A 384 -39.51 -25.42 -15.36
N THR A 385 -39.84 -24.59 -16.36
CA THR A 385 -40.66 -23.36 -16.30
C THR A 385 -40.88 -22.79 -14.89
N GLU A 386 -40.02 -21.84 -14.49
CA GLU A 386 -40.23 -21.02 -13.30
C GLU A 386 -41.40 -20.04 -13.54
N ASP A 387 -42.40 -20.09 -12.67
CA ASP A 387 -43.41 -19.05 -12.52
C ASP A 387 -42.70 -17.71 -12.23
N LEU A 388 -42.84 -16.75 -13.15
CA LEU A 388 -42.22 -15.41 -13.10
C LEU A 388 -42.58 -14.56 -11.85
N ASN A 389 -43.48 -15.07 -11.00
CA ASN A 389 -43.96 -14.37 -9.81
C ASN A 389 -43.40 -14.92 -8.48
N LYS A 390 -42.56 -15.97 -8.49
CA LYS A 390 -42.04 -16.58 -7.25
C LYS A 390 -40.54 -16.41 -7.12
N PHE A 391 -40.08 -15.61 -6.16
CA PHE A 391 -38.65 -15.44 -5.88
C PHE A 391 -38.22 -16.33 -4.72
N LYS A 392 -37.29 -17.26 -4.98
CA LYS A 392 -36.69 -18.11 -3.95
C LYS A 392 -35.31 -17.58 -3.55
N ILE A 393 -35.17 -17.24 -2.27
CA ILE A 393 -33.92 -16.79 -1.66
C ILE A 393 -33.37 -17.96 -0.85
N SER A 394 -32.13 -18.38 -1.12
CA SER A 394 -31.46 -19.45 -0.38
C SER A 394 -30.35 -18.87 0.49
N PHE A 395 -30.16 -19.39 1.70
CA PHE A 395 -29.19 -18.90 2.67
C PHE A 395 -28.58 -20.02 3.51
N ASN A 396 -27.39 -19.78 4.05
CA ASN A 396 -26.76 -20.69 5.02
C ASN A 396 -27.40 -20.47 6.39
N ALA A 397 -27.96 -21.53 6.98
CA ALA A 397 -28.72 -21.47 8.22
C ALA A 397 -27.90 -21.70 9.49
N MET A 398 -26.61 -22.02 9.38
CA MET A 398 -25.71 -22.10 10.55
C MET A 398 -25.41 -20.73 11.20
N ASP A 399 -25.53 -19.64 10.44
CA ASP A 399 -25.10 -18.31 10.86
C ASP A 399 -26.27 -17.34 11.12
N ILE A 400 -27.50 -17.84 11.23
CA ILE A 400 -28.72 -17.02 11.40
C ILE A 400 -29.02 -16.78 12.88
N SER A 401 -29.24 -15.53 13.30
CA SER A 401 -29.84 -15.21 14.61
C SER A 401 -31.33 -15.38 14.59
N ASP A 402 -31.96 -14.83 13.56
CA ASP A 402 -33.39 -14.56 13.57
C ASP A 402 -33.96 -14.50 12.15
N ILE A 403 -35.16 -15.05 11.99
CA ILE A 403 -35.97 -14.94 10.77
C ILE A 403 -37.14 -14.02 11.12
N LYS A 404 -37.15 -12.82 10.54
CA LYS A 404 -38.08 -11.73 10.91
C LYS A 404 -39.48 -11.87 10.31
N VAL A 405 -39.70 -12.90 9.49
CA VAL A 405 -40.93 -13.07 8.72
C VAL A 405 -41.57 -14.44 8.92
N LYS A 406 -42.90 -14.49 8.81
CA LYS A 406 -43.69 -15.73 8.87
C LYS A 406 -44.34 -16.00 7.51
N VAL A 407 -44.62 -17.26 7.22
CA VAL A 407 -45.42 -17.65 6.06
C VAL A 407 -46.78 -16.95 6.13
N GLY A 408 -47.23 -16.36 5.02
CA GLY A 408 -48.45 -15.56 4.92
C GLY A 408 -48.27 -14.07 5.27
N GLN A 409 -47.07 -13.62 5.63
CA GLN A 409 -46.80 -12.23 5.94
C GLN A 409 -46.52 -11.42 4.67
N LYS A 410 -47.20 -10.28 4.51
CA LYS A 410 -46.90 -9.32 3.45
C LYS A 410 -45.60 -8.56 3.75
N VAL A 411 -44.72 -8.51 2.76
CA VAL A 411 -43.42 -7.82 2.81
C VAL A 411 -43.30 -6.87 1.63
N LYS A 412 -42.58 -5.76 1.83
CA LYS A 412 -42.20 -4.82 0.79
C LYS A 412 -40.77 -5.07 0.33
N LYS A 413 -40.45 -4.63 -0.88
CA LYS A 413 -39.09 -4.62 -1.41
C LYS A 413 -38.18 -3.84 -0.46
N GLY A 414 -37.12 -4.48 0.02
CA GLY A 414 -36.18 -3.93 0.99
C GLY A 414 -36.44 -4.35 2.45
N ASP A 415 -37.57 -4.98 2.76
CA ASP A 415 -37.84 -5.48 4.11
C ASP A 415 -36.85 -6.60 4.49
N VAL A 416 -36.31 -6.55 5.70
CA VAL A 416 -35.36 -7.55 6.21
C VAL A 416 -36.09 -8.85 6.52
N LEU A 417 -35.64 -9.94 5.89
CA LEU A 417 -36.22 -11.28 6.03
C LEU A 417 -35.43 -12.12 7.04
N VAL A 418 -34.10 -12.04 7.00
CA VAL A 418 -33.18 -12.85 7.81
C VAL A 418 -32.01 -12.00 8.28
N ILE A 419 -31.59 -12.21 9.52
CA ILE A 419 -30.42 -11.59 10.13
C ILE A 419 -29.37 -12.67 10.44
N SER A 420 -28.12 -12.46 10.03
CA SER A 420 -26.98 -13.32 10.37
C SER A 420 -26.25 -12.81 11.61
N SER A 421 -26.12 -13.63 12.66
CA SER A 421 -25.86 -13.14 14.03
C SER A 421 -24.39 -12.92 14.38
N LYS A 422 -23.56 -13.95 14.23
CA LYS A 422 -22.23 -13.97 14.85
C LYS A 422 -21.28 -12.97 14.20
N GLU A 423 -21.38 -12.80 12.89
CA GLU A 423 -20.52 -11.88 12.15
C GLU A 423 -20.99 -10.43 12.32
N GLN A 424 -22.31 -10.19 12.34
CA GLN A 424 -22.87 -8.87 12.60
C GLN A 424 -22.56 -8.38 14.02
N ASP A 425 -22.68 -9.24 15.03
CA ASP A 425 -22.35 -8.89 16.42
C ASP A 425 -20.86 -8.55 16.59
N ALA A 426 -19.98 -9.32 15.92
CA ALA A 426 -18.54 -9.04 15.92
C ALA A 426 -18.23 -7.68 15.26
N LEU A 427 -18.82 -7.38 14.10
CA LEU A 427 -18.65 -6.11 13.41
C LEU A 427 -19.24 -4.93 14.19
N ASN A 428 -20.37 -5.12 14.88
CA ASN A 428 -20.97 -4.11 15.74
C ASN A 428 -20.07 -3.80 16.94
N LEU A 429 -19.50 -4.82 17.58
CA LEU A 429 -18.56 -4.66 18.68
C LEU A 429 -17.28 -3.95 18.22
N GLU A 430 -16.77 -4.31 17.04
CA GLU A 430 -15.63 -3.63 16.43
C GLU A 430 -15.93 -2.16 16.16
N ASN A 431 -17.12 -1.84 15.62
CA ASN A 431 -17.55 -0.46 15.40
C ASN A 431 -17.71 0.32 16.71
N GLN A 432 -18.20 -0.30 17.79
CA GLN A 432 -18.24 0.34 19.10
C GLN A 432 -16.83 0.69 19.59
N LYS A 433 -15.87 -0.23 19.46
CA LYS A 433 -14.47 0.04 19.82
C LYS A 433 -13.88 1.17 18.97
N ASN A 434 -14.08 1.13 17.66
CA ASN A 434 -13.60 2.16 16.74
C ASN A 434 -14.20 3.54 17.05
N ASN A 435 -15.48 3.61 17.44
CA ASN A 435 -16.11 4.85 17.89
C ASN A 435 -15.51 5.39 19.19
N ILE A 436 -15.23 4.51 20.16
CA ILE A 436 -14.57 4.90 21.42
C ILE A 436 -13.18 5.49 21.13
N ASP A 437 -12.41 4.83 20.27
CA ASP A 437 -11.07 5.28 19.93
C ASP A 437 -11.10 6.59 19.11
N TYR A 438 -12.08 6.74 18.20
CA TYR A 438 -12.34 8.00 17.50
C TYR A 438 -12.60 9.16 18.48
N SER A 439 -13.44 8.96 19.51
CA SER A 439 -13.71 9.99 20.53
C SER A 439 -12.49 10.29 21.41
N LYS A 440 -11.63 9.31 21.71
CA LYS A 440 -10.36 9.57 22.42
C LYS A 440 -9.40 10.43 21.60
N LEU A 441 -9.34 10.21 20.28
CA LEU A 441 -8.53 11.03 19.38
C LEU A 441 -9.04 12.47 19.35
N GLU A 442 -10.35 12.67 19.33
CA GLU A 442 -10.97 14.01 19.41
C GLU A 442 -10.59 14.75 20.70
N GLY A 443 -10.65 14.05 21.84
CA GLY A 443 -10.17 14.58 23.12
C GLY A 443 -8.66 14.88 23.13
N SER A 444 -7.87 14.18 22.33
CA SER A 444 -6.42 14.42 22.21
C SER A 444 -6.12 15.68 21.41
N ILE A 445 -6.90 15.97 20.35
CA ILE A 445 -6.82 17.24 19.62
C ILE A 445 -7.06 18.42 20.57
N SER A 446 -8.12 18.36 21.39
CA SER A 446 -8.42 19.43 22.35
C SER A 446 -7.29 19.65 23.37
N LYS A 447 -6.63 18.57 23.83
CA LYS A 447 -5.47 18.67 24.74
C LYS A 447 -4.25 19.29 24.08
N ILE A 448 -3.96 18.91 22.83
CA ILE A 448 -2.86 19.48 22.04
C ILE A 448 -3.09 20.97 21.82
N GLN A 449 -4.29 21.35 21.35
CA GLN A 449 -4.67 22.75 21.17
C GLN A 449 -4.54 23.56 22.46
N ALA A 450 -4.96 23.02 23.61
CA ALA A 450 -4.80 23.69 24.89
C ALA A 450 -3.31 23.88 25.26
N SER A 451 -2.48 22.86 25.08
CA SER A 451 -1.04 22.93 25.37
C SER A 451 -0.30 23.91 24.47
N TYR A 452 -0.59 23.93 23.17
CA TYR A 452 0.03 24.85 22.23
C TYR A 452 -0.47 26.29 22.40
N LYS A 453 -1.75 26.48 22.72
CA LYS A 453 -2.31 27.79 23.06
C LYS A 453 -1.57 28.45 24.21
N GLU A 454 -1.31 27.71 25.30
CA GLU A 454 -0.56 28.24 26.45
C GLU A 454 0.87 28.67 26.04
N LYS A 455 1.57 27.84 25.27
CA LYS A 455 2.93 28.15 24.75
C LYS A 455 2.93 29.37 23.83
N LEU A 456 1.95 29.46 22.93
CA LEU A 456 1.80 30.56 21.97
C LEU A 456 1.47 31.87 22.69
N ASP A 457 0.54 31.85 23.65
CA ASP A 457 0.18 33.04 24.45
C ASP A 457 1.40 33.58 25.22
N SER A 458 2.24 32.70 25.77
CA SER A 458 3.51 33.09 26.39
C SER A 458 4.46 33.73 25.38
N LYS A 459 4.62 33.15 24.19
CA LYS A 459 5.51 33.68 23.15
C LYS A 459 5.02 34.99 22.53
N TYR A 460 3.71 35.20 22.41
CA TYR A 460 3.17 36.48 21.95
C TYR A 460 3.43 37.61 22.93
N LYS A 461 3.32 37.36 24.25
CA LYS A 461 3.70 38.34 25.28
C LYS A 461 5.19 38.68 25.21
N GLU A 462 6.05 37.68 24.99
CA GLU A 462 7.49 37.87 24.79
C GLU A 462 7.77 38.71 23.53
N LEU A 463 7.06 38.45 22.44
CA LEU A 463 7.18 39.21 21.19
C LEU A 463 6.76 40.68 21.37
N GLU A 464 5.67 40.94 22.07
CA GLU A 464 5.17 42.29 22.33
C GLU A 464 6.19 43.11 23.14
N LEU A 465 6.75 42.50 24.20
CA LEU A 465 7.81 43.12 25.00
C LEU A 465 9.05 43.42 24.14
N ASN A 466 9.50 42.46 23.33
CA ASN A 466 10.68 42.64 22.49
C ASN A 466 10.47 43.67 21.38
N LYS A 467 9.26 43.78 20.81
CA LYS A 467 8.93 44.86 19.87
C LYS A 467 9.05 46.24 20.54
N LYS A 468 8.64 46.37 21.80
CA LYS A 468 8.83 47.60 22.58
C LYS A 468 10.30 47.90 22.84
N LEU A 469 11.08 46.93 23.33
CA LEU A 469 12.51 47.09 23.58
C LEU A 469 13.30 47.43 22.31
N TYR A 470 12.90 46.86 21.17
CA TYR A 470 13.49 47.18 19.87
C TYR A 470 13.21 48.63 19.47
N SER A 471 11.98 49.12 19.67
CA SER A 471 11.63 50.52 19.41
C SER A 471 12.39 51.52 20.28
N GLU A 472 12.84 51.07 21.46
CA GLU A 472 13.69 51.84 22.39
C GLU A 472 15.20 51.70 22.07
N GLY A 473 15.58 50.91 21.06
CA GLY A 473 16.96 50.68 20.64
C GLY A 473 17.76 49.78 21.59
N LEU A 474 17.11 49.05 22.49
CA LEU A 474 17.74 48.23 23.53
C LEU A 474 18.11 46.82 23.05
N ILE A 475 17.47 46.32 21.99
CA ILE A 475 17.74 45.01 21.40
C ILE A 475 17.85 45.12 19.87
N SER A 476 18.39 44.09 19.23
CA SER A 476 18.50 44.02 17.76
C SER A 476 17.20 43.56 17.10
N GLU A 477 17.00 43.93 15.83
CA GLU A 477 15.90 43.41 14.99
C GLU A 477 15.93 41.87 14.89
N GLN A 478 17.14 41.30 14.90
CA GLN A 478 17.33 39.85 14.84
C GLN A 478 16.71 39.14 16.05
N ALA A 479 16.76 39.75 17.24
CA ALA A 479 16.15 39.18 18.44
C ALA A 479 14.61 39.10 18.30
N VAL A 480 13.97 40.09 17.67
CA VAL A 480 12.53 40.06 17.36
C VAL A 480 12.22 38.98 16.34
N LYS A 481 13.00 38.89 15.24
CA LYS A 481 12.82 37.87 14.20
C LYS A 481 12.97 36.44 14.72
N ASN A 482 13.85 36.22 15.69
CA ASN A 482 14.01 34.89 16.31
C ASN A 482 12.72 34.47 17.02
N ILE A 483 12.05 35.37 17.77
CA ILE A 483 10.79 35.05 18.43
C ILE A 483 9.65 34.85 17.42
N GLU A 484 9.60 35.66 16.36
CA GLU A 484 8.62 35.45 15.28
C GLU A 484 8.80 34.07 14.62
N SER A 485 10.06 33.63 14.46
CA SER A 485 10.40 32.31 13.95
C SER A 485 9.99 31.19 14.93
N ASP A 486 10.21 31.36 16.24
CA ASP A 486 9.75 30.43 17.28
C ASP A 486 8.21 30.27 17.25
N ILE A 487 7.47 31.37 17.09
CA ILE A 487 6.00 31.34 17.00
C ILE A 487 5.56 30.60 15.74
N ALA A 488 6.19 30.87 14.60
CA ALA A 488 5.88 30.18 13.34
C ALA A 488 6.16 28.68 13.46
N TYR A 489 7.27 28.31 14.11
CA TYR A 489 7.64 26.92 14.38
C TYR A 489 6.62 26.21 15.29
N LEU A 490 6.18 26.86 16.38
CA LEU A 490 5.16 26.29 17.27
C LEU A 490 3.82 26.06 16.57
N LYS A 491 3.38 27.01 15.72
CA LYS A 491 2.15 26.84 14.92
C LYS A 491 2.26 25.67 13.93
N ALA A 492 3.40 25.55 13.25
CA ALA A 492 3.63 24.46 12.31
C ALA A 492 3.59 23.10 13.02
N ASN A 493 4.18 23.00 14.21
CA ASN A 493 4.15 21.76 15.00
C ASN A 493 2.75 21.43 15.52
N GLU A 494 1.99 22.41 15.99
CA GLU A 494 0.57 22.22 16.36
C GLU A 494 -0.23 21.65 15.18
N GLU A 495 -0.10 22.26 14.01
CA GLU A 495 -0.80 21.83 12.79
C GLU A 495 -0.39 20.41 12.36
N LEU A 496 0.91 20.08 12.44
CA LEU A 496 1.42 18.75 12.11
C LEU A 496 0.87 17.67 13.06
N GLU A 497 0.86 17.93 14.37
CA GLU A 497 0.30 16.99 15.36
C GLU A 497 -1.20 16.80 15.15
N ILE A 498 -1.96 17.88 14.95
CA ILE A 498 -3.41 17.80 14.68
C ILE A 498 -3.67 17.03 13.38
N SER A 499 -2.91 17.30 12.32
CA SER A 499 -3.06 16.61 11.02
C SER A 499 -2.79 15.12 11.14
N SER A 500 -1.82 14.72 11.97
CA SER A 500 -1.52 13.31 12.21
C SER A 500 -2.69 12.57 12.85
N ILE A 501 -3.35 13.19 13.84
CA ILE A 501 -4.52 12.62 14.53
C ILE A 501 -5.74 12.59 13.59
N GLN A 502 -5.94 13.64 12.80
CA GLN A 502 -7.03 13.67 11.81
C GLN A 502 -6.88 12.57 10.74
N SER A 503 -5.65 12.26 10.33
CA SER A 503 -5.38 11.13 9.44
C SER A 503 -5.79 9.79 10.07
N GLU A 504 -5.54 9.60 11.37
CA GLU A 504 -5.95 8.41 12.10
C GLU A 504 -7.48 8.32 12.26
N GLN A 505 -8.14 9.45 12.56
CA GLN A 505 -9.60 9.55 12.57
C GLN A 505 -10.22 9.17 11.22
N ALA A 506 -9.63 9.61 10.11
CA ALA A 506 -10.09 9.27 8.76
C ALA A 506 -9.96 7.76 8.45
N LYS A 507 -8.95 7.09 9.00
CA LYS A 507 -8.81 5.63 8.85
C LYS A 507 -9.91 4.89 9.63
N LEU A 508 -10.14 5.30 10.89
CA LEU A 508 -11.19 4.70 11.72
C LEU A 508 -12.58 4.93 11.12
N SER A 509 -12.87 6.12 10.61
CA SER A 509 -14.17 6.42 10.00
C SER A 509 -14.41 5.58 8.73
N ALA A 510 -13.38 5.40 7.89
CA ALA A 510 -13.46 4.53 6.71
C ALA A 510 -13.69 3.05 7.11
N GLN A 511 -13.06 2.58 8.19
CA GLN A 511 -13.26 1.24 8.71
C GLN A 511 -14.68 1.04 9.23
N ILE A 512 -15.21 1.99 10.01
CA ILE A 512 -16.60 1.98 10.48
C ILE A 512 -17.57 1.94 9.30
N GLU A 513 -17.34 2.76 8.27
CA GLU A 513 -18.18 2.77 7.06
C GLU A 513 -18.14 1.43 6.33
N ASN A 514 -16.96 0.82 6.17
CA ASN A 514 -16.81 -0.47 5.53
C ASN A 514 -17.52 -1.58 6.33
N ASN A 515 -17.35 -1.60 7.65
CA ASN A 515 -18.02 -2.54 8.53
C ASN A 515 -19.55 -2.38 8.47
N ASN A 516 -20.06 -1.14 8.43
CA ASN A 516 -21.50 -0.88 8.25
C ASN A 516 -22.02 -1.38 6.89
N LYS A 517 -21.24 -1.21 5.81
CA LYS A 517 -21.56 -1.80 4.50
C LYS A 517 -21.58 -3.32 4.59
N HIS A 518 -20.65 -3.92 5.32
CA HIS A 518 -20.61 -5.37 5.50
C HIS A 518 -21.82 -5.88 6.28
N ILE A 519 -22.16 -5.24 7.40
CA ILE A 519 -23.38 -5.52 8.16
C ILE A 519 -24.63 -5.45 7.27
N SER A 520 -24.73 -4.43 6.41
CA SER A 520 -25.88 -4.29 5.50
C SER A 520 -26.00 -5.41 4.46
N ARG A 521 -24.90 -6.11 4.15
CA ARG A 521 -24.88 -7.28 3.25
C ARG A 521 -25.26 -8.58 3.97
N LEU A 522 -25.07 -8.63 5.29
CA LEU A 522 -25.48 -9.75 6.13
C LEU A 522 -27.01 -9.78 6.37
N GLU A 523 -27.69 -8.64 6.13
CA GLU A 523 -29.14 -8.55 6.10
C GLU A 523 -29.69 -9.06 4.75
N ILE A 524 -30.46 -10.14 4.78
CA ILE A 524 -31.16 -10.62 3.58
C ILE A 524 -32.48 -9.87 3.46
N LYS A 525 -32.64 -9.09 2.39
CA LYS A 525 -33.82 -8.24 2.14
C LYS A 525 -34.72 -8.79 1.05
N SER A 526 -36.02 -8.50 1.11
CA SER A 526 -36.97 -8.89 0.07
C SER A 526 -36.67 -8.17 -1.25
N PRO A 527 -36.52 -8.89 -2.38
CA PRO A 527 -36.29 -8.27 -3.69
C PRO A 527 -37.56 -7.65 -4.29
N ILE A 528 -38.75 -8.04 -3.80
CA ILE A 528 -40.06 -7.66 -4.33
C ILE A 528 -41.05 -7.31 -3.20
N ASN A 529 -42.14 -6.65 -3.57
CA ASN A 529 -43.34 -6.61 -2.73
C ASN A 529 -44.11 -7.91 -2.95
N GLY A 530 -44.55 -8.57 -1.89
CA GLY A 530 -45.27 -9.84 -2.00
C GLY A 530 -45.64 -10.44 -0.65
N GLU A 531 -46.11 -11.67 -0.67
CA GLU A 531 -46.42 -12.46 0.52
C GLU A 531 -45.41 -13.61 0.65
N VAL A 532 -44.91 -13.84 1.87
CA VAL A 532 -43.97 -14.92 2.12
C VAL A 532 -44.69 -16.27 1.96
N SER A 533 -44.44 -16.97 0.87
CA SER A 533 -45.14 -18.22 0.53
C SER A 533 -44.51 -19.46 1.17
N ASN A 534 -43.21 -19.41 1.50
CA ASN A 534 -42.53 -20.51 2.18
C ASN A 534 -41.33 -20.02 3.00
N VAL A 535 -41.11 -20.65 4.16
CA VAL A 535 -39.88 -20.52 4.96
C VAL A 535 -39.46 -21.95 5.32
N SER A 536 -38.38 -22.44 4.74
CA SER A 536 -37.88 -23.80 4.97
C SER A 536 -36.44 -23.79 5.45
N ILE A 537 -36.11 -24.62 6.44
CA ILE A 537 -34.73 -24.88 6.87
C ILE A 537 -34.45 -26.36 6.61
N ASN A 538 -33.54 -26.65 5.69
CA ASN A 538 -33.12 -27.99 5.29
C ASN A 538 -31.79 -28.34 5.94
N PHE A 539 -31.72 -29.55 6.48
CA PHE A 539 -30.50 -30.14 7.04
C PHE A 539 -30.07 -31.28 6.11
N ASN A 540 -28.97 -31.10 5.36
CA ASN A 540 -28.46 -32.15 4.48
C ASN A 540 -26.93 -32.18 4.50
N ALA A 541 -26.35 -33.37 4.69
CA ALA A 541 -24.91 -33.64 4.58
C ALA A 541 -23.97 -32.67 5.36
N GLY A 542 -24.37 -32.25 6.57
CA GLY A 542 -23.55 -31.36 7.41
C GLY A 542 -23.62 -29.87 7.07
N VAL A 543 -24.41 -29.48 6.05
CA VAL A 543 -24.73 -28.08 5.74
C VAL A 543 -26.20 -27.82 6.11
N ILE A 544 -26.43 -26.82 6.96
CA ILE A 544 -27.77 -26.33 7.27
C ILE A 544 -28.05 -25.21 6.28
N SER A 545 -29.03 -25.38 5.40
CA SER A 545 -29.41 -24.35 4.41
C SER A 545 -30.87 -24.01 4.57
N GLY A 546 -31.25 -22.74 4.56
CA GLY A 546 -32.65 -22.34 4.52
C GLY A 546 -33.02 -21.70 3.19
N SER A 547 -34.33 -21.65 2.91
CA SER A 547 -34.87 -20.87 1.81
C SER A 547 -36.17 -20.17 2.19
N ILE A 548 -36.33 -18.94 1.71
CA ILE A 548 -37.56 -18.17 1.81
C ILE A 548 -38.07 -17.90 0.40
N SER A 549 -39.37 -18.10 0.18
CA SER A 549 -40.04 -17.75 -1.07
C SER A 549 -41.00 -16.59 -0.84
N VAL A 550 -41.01 -15.63 -1.76
CA VAL A 550 -41.94 -14.49 -1.79
C VAL A 550 -42.67 -14.51 -3.14
N GLU A 551 -44.00 -14.38 -3.10
CA GLU A 551 -44.91 -14.38 -4.26
C GLU A 551 -45.78 -13.12 -4.34
#